data_AF-A0A2I0HJC3-F1
#
_entry.id   AF-A0A2I0HJC3-F1
#
_cell.length_a   1.000
_cell.length_b   1.000
_cell.length_c   1.000
_cell.angle_alpha   90.00
_cell.angle_beta   90.00
_cell.angle_gamma   90.00
#
_symmetry.space_group_name_H-M   'P 1'
#
loop_
_entity.id
_entity.type
_entity.pdbx_description
1 polymer ?
#
loop_
_entity_poly.entity_id
_entity_poly.type
_entity_poly.pdbx_seq_one_letter_code
_entity_poly.pdbx_strand_id
1 'polypeptide(L)'
;MLQTGLIVGGWDKYEGGKIYGIPLGGTIIEQPFAIGGSGSSYLYGFFDQAWKEGMTQEEAEQLVVKAVSLAIARDGASGGVVRTVTVRLVPWGLLF
;
A
#
# COMPACT_ATOMS: atom_id res chain seq x y z
N MET A 1 10.22 24.72 0.43
CA MET A 1 10.49 23.49 1.22
C MET A 1 9.83 22.32 0.51
N LEU A 2 10.48 21.15 0.45
CA LEU A 2 9.91 19.94 -0.15
C LEU A 2 9.07 19.21 0.89
N GLN A 3 7.84 18.82 0.53
CA GLN A 3 6.96 18.02 1.38
C GLN A 3 6.46 16.81 0.58
N THR A 4 7.20 15.71 0.68
CA THR A 4 6.94 14.50 -0.12
C THR A 4 7.09 13.27 0.76
N GLY A 5 6.01 12.51 0.90
CA GLY A 5 6.05 11.14 1.41
C GLY A 5 5.78 10.18 0.26
N LEU A 6 6.56 9.11 0.15
CA LEU A 6 6.45 8.12 -0.93
C LEU A 6 6.25 6.74 -0.34
N ILE A 7 5.54 5.92 -1.09
CA ILE A 7 5.53 4.47 -0.94
C ILE A 7 6.04 3.91 -2.27
N VAL A 8 7.08 3.10 -2.21
CA VAL A 8 7.67 2.45 -3.38
C VAL A 8 7.47 0.96 -3.23
N GLY A 9 6.63 0.38 -4.09
CA GLY A 9 6.40 -1.06 -4.18
C GLY A 9 6.94 -1.59 -5.51
N GLY A 10 7.50 -2.79 -5.48
CA GLY A 10 8.03 -3.42 -6.68
C GLY A 10 8.22 -4.92 -6.50
N TRP A 11 8.62 -5.57 -7.58
CA TRP A 11 8.97 -6.99 -7.59
C TRP A 11 10.24 -7.18 -8.41
N ASP A 12 11.15 -8.02 -7.94
CA ASP A 12 12.27 -8.50 -8.72
C ASP A 12 12.51 -10.01 -8.53
N LYS A 13 13.37 -10.57 -9.40
CA LYS A 13 13.64 -12.02 -9.46
C LYS A 13 14.56 -12.55 -8.35
N TYR A 14 15.18 -11.69 -7.57
CA TYR A 14 16.13 -12.05 -6.53
C TYR A 14 15.51 -11.92 -5.14
N GLU A 15 14.83 -10.82 -4.85
CA GLU A 15 14.26 -10.48 -3.54
C GLU A 15 12.74 -10.63 -3.47
N GLY A 16 12.09 -10.83 -4.62
CA GLY A 16 10.64 -10.94 -4.71
C GLY A 16 9.94 -9.59 -4.57
N GLY A 17 8.73 -9.61 -4.00
CA GLY A 17 7.94 -8.38 -3.77
C GLY A 17 8.44 -7.61 -2.56
N LYS A 18 8.72 -6.32 -2.73
CA LYS A 18 9.21 -5.43 -1.66
C LYS A 18 8.42 -4.12 -1.63
N ILE A 19 8.26 -3.58 -0.42
CA ILE A 19 7.60 -2.30 -0.16
C ILE A 19 8.49 -1.45 0.73
N TYR A 20 8.73 -0.22 0.32
CA TYR A 20 9.51 0.77 1.03
C TYR A 20 8.65 2.00 1.34
N GLY A 21 8.58 2.38 2.62
CA GLY A 21 8.03 3.63 3.07
C GLY A 21 9.12 4.71 3.15
N ILE A 22 8.84 5.87 2.55
CA ILE A 22 9.70 7.06 2.61
C ILE A 22 8.88 8.22 3.19
N PRO A 23 8.85 8.39 4.53
CA PRO A 23 8.09 9.47 5.16
C PRO A 23 8.74 10.84 4.88
N LEU A 24 8.09 11.92 5.31
CA LEU A 24 8.54 13.31 5.10
C LEU A 24 9.98 13.59 5.59
N GLY A 25 10.49 12.78 6.52
CA GLY A 25 11.87 12.87 7.02
C GLY A 25 12.94 12.34 6.06
N GLY A 26 12.54 11.69 4.94
CA GLY A 26 13.45 11.19 3.91
C GLY A 26 14.16 9.88 4.26
N THR A 27 13.79 9.21 5.35
CA THR A 27 14.28 7.86 5.66
C THR A 27 13.72 6.84 4.67
N ILE A 28 14.40 5.71 4.49
CA ILE A 28 13.93 4.60 3.68
C ILE A 28 13.75 3.40 4.61
N ILE A 29 12.52 2.86 4.68
CA ILE A 29 12.18 1.79 5.60
C ILE A 29 11.47 0.69 4.80
N GLU A 30 12.05 -0.50 4.76
CA GLU A 30 11.37 -1.70 4.25
C GLU A 30 10.28 -2.13 5.24
N GLN A 31 9.07 -2.38 4.76
CA GLN A 31 7.93 -2.75 5.59
C GLN A 31 7.10 -3.85 4.91
N PRO A 32 6.42 -4.71 5.68
CA PRO A 32 5.54 -5.74 5.11
C PRO A 32 4.31 -5.14 4.39
N PHE A 33 3.91 -3.92 4.76
CA PHE A 33 2.95 -3.08 4.07
C PHE A 33 3.24 -1.61 4.41
N ALA A 34 2.73 -0.67 3.63
CA ALA A 34 2.83 0.76 3.92
C ALA A 34 1.51 1.47 3.66
N ILE A 35 1.18 2.45 4.51
CA ILE A 35 0.05 3.36 4.36
C ILE A 35 0.54 4.80 4.47
N GLY A 36 -0.02 5.72 3.67
CA GLY A 36 0.45 7.10 3.57
C GLY A 36 -0.65 8.08 3.19
N GLY A 37 -0.35 9.38 3.26
CA GLY A 37 -1.33 10.46 3.05
C GLY A 37 -2.16 10.79 4.29
N SER A 38 -3.02 11.81 4.22
CA SER A 38 -3.84 12.29 5.34
C SER A 38 -4.79 11.22 5.90
N GLY A 39 -5.32 10.37 5.03
CA GLY A 39 -6.26 9.30 5.40
C GLY A 39 -5.63 8.09 6.09
N SER A 40 -4.30 7.97 6.09
CA SER A 40 -3.59 6.83 6.67
C SER A 40 -3.81 6.68 8.18
N SER A 41 -3.97 7.79 8.90
CA SER A 41 -4.19 7.80 10.36
C SER A 41 -5.42 6.98 10.78
N TYR A 42 -6.47 6.93 9.95
CA TYR A 42 -7.69 6.16 10.22
C TYR A 42 -7.53 4.65 10.04
N LEU A 43 -6.41 4.20 9.47
CA LEU A 43 -6.23 2.82 9.04
C LEU A 43 -5.38 1.97 9.97
N TYR A 44 -4.60 2.54 10.88
CA TYR A 44 -3.70 1.76 11.76
C TYR A 44 -4.44 0.64 12.51
N GLY A 45 -5.49 0.98 13.25
CA GLY A 45 -6.27 -0.03 13.99
C GLY A 45 -7.03 -1.02 13.10
N PHE A 46 -7.32 -0.65 11.85
CA PHE A 46 -7.89 -1.58 10.88
C PHE A 46 -6.84 -2.58 10.38
N PHE A 47 -5.64 -2.12 10.04
CA PHE A 47 -4.55 -2.98 9.56
C PHE A 47 -4.03 -3.91 10.66
N ASP A 48 -4.02 -3.48 11.92
CA ASP A 48 -3.64 -4.33 13.06
C ASP A 48 -4.47 -5.63 13.14
N GLN A 49 -5.70 -5.61 12.64
CA GLN A 49 -6.60 -6.77 12.64
C GLN A 49 -6.73 -7.43 11.25
N ALA A 50 -6.73 -6.61 10.20
CA ALA A 50 -7.10 -7.06 8.87
C ALA A 50 -5.89 -7.62 8.08
N TRP A 51 -4.70 -7.04 8.24
CA TRP A 51 -3.52 -7.50 7.50
C TRP A 51 -2.94 -8.78 8.10
N LYS A 52 -2.56 -9.71 7.23
CA LYS A 52 -1.93 -10.98 7.59
C LYS A 52 -0.86 -11.33 6.59
N GLU A 53 0.22 -11.95 7.07
CA GLU A 53 1.22 -12.53 6.20
C GLU A 53 0.64 -13.71 5.40
N GLY A 54 1.02 -13.84 4.13
CA GLY A 54 0.60 -14.96 3.28
C GLY A 54 -0.82 -14.87 2.72
N MET A 55 -1.45 -13.69 2.72
CA MET A 55 -2.74 -13.45 2.04
C MET A 55 -2.72 -13.87 0.57
N THR A 56 -3.84 -14.37 0.06
CA THR A 56 -4.01 -14.57 -1.38
C THR A 56 -4.08 -13.22 -2.12
N GLN A 57 -3.91 -13.23 -3.44
CA GLN A 57 -4.05 -12.03 -4.25
C GLN A 57 -5.44 -11.38 -4.05
N GLU A 58 -6.49 -12.19 -4.04
CA GLU A 58 -7.87 -11.73 -3.89
C GLU A 58 -8.11 -11.12 -2.51
N GLU A 59 -7.57 -11.72 -1.45
CA GLU A 59 -7.63 -11.18 -0.10
C GLU A 59 -6.91 -9.84 0.01
N ALA A 60 -5.72 -9.73 -0.59
CA ALA A 60 -4.93 -8.49 -0.61
C ALA A 60 -5.63 -7.38 -1.39
N GLU A 61 -6.21 -7.68 -2.56
CA GLU A 61 -6.98 -6.73 -3.37
C GLU A 61 -8.22 -6.23 -2.60
N GLN A 62 -8.95 -7.14 -1.94
CA GLN A 62 -10.08 -6.76 -1.08
C GLN A 62 -9.66 -5.90 0.10
N LEU A 63 -8.55 -6.23 0.76
CA LEU A 63 -7.98 -5.45 1.86
C LEU A 63 -7.66 -4.02 1.41
N VAL A 64 -6.98 -3.85 0.28
CA VAL A 64 -6.61 -2.53 -0.26
C VAL A 64 -7.85 -1.71 -0.63
N VAL A 65 -8.82 -2.32 -1.33
CA VAL A 65 -10.07 -1.64 -1.67
C VAL A 65 -10.82 -1.20 -0.43
N LYS A 66 -10.91 -2.07 0.59
CA LYS A 66 -11.57 -1.75 1.85
C LYS A 66 -10.84 -0.65 2.61
N ALA A 67 -9.53 -0.72 2.72
CA ALA A 67 -8.69 0.26 3.41
C ALA A 67 -8.87 1.66 2.82
N VAL A 68 -8.71 1.81 1.49
CA VAL A 68 -8.87 3.11 0.83
C VAL A 68 -10.31 3.61 0.96
N SER A 69 -11.31 2.73 0.89
CA SER A 69 -12.71 3.10 1.10
C SER A 69 -12.98 3.63 2.52
N LEU A 70 -12.36 3.03 3.54
CA LEU A 70 -12.46 3.49 4.94
C LEU A 70 -11.79 4.85 5.13
N ALA A 71 -10.63 5.07 4.52
CA ALA A 71 -9.95 6.36 4.54
C ALA A 71 -10.79 7.46 3.86
N ILE A 72 -11.33 7.19 2.67
CA ILE A 72 -12.23 8.10 1.95
C ILE A 72 -13.47 8.47 2.79
N ALA A 73 -14.01 7.52 3.56
CA ALA A 73 -15.19 7.77 4.39
C ALA A 73 -14.94 8.70 5.59
N ARG A 74 -13.69 8.94 5.99
CA ARG A 74 -13.34 9.70 7.21
C ARG A 74 -12.43 10.89 6.98
N ASP A 75 -11.56 10.82 5.98
CA ASP A 75 -10.63 11.89 5.65
C ASP A 75 -11.21 12.83 4.60
N GLY A 76 -11.46 14.09 4.98
CA GLY A 76 -12.03 15.10 4.07
C GLY A 76 -11.11 15.51 2.92
N ALA A 77 -9.82 15.19 2.98
CA ALA A 77 -8.88 15.40 1.87
C ALA A 77 -8.80 14.21 0.90
N SER A 78 -9.37 13.06 1.26
CA SER A 78 -9.41 11.85 0.43
C SER A 78 -10.78 11.70 -0.26
N GLY A 79 -10.81 11.13 -1.47
CA GLY A 79 -12.07 10.93 -2.19
C GLY A 79 -11.95 10.30 -3.58
N GLY A 80 -13.09 10.19 -4.27
CA GLY A 80 -13.16 9.70 -5.65
C GLY A 80 -13.24 8.18 -5.75
N VAL A 81 -12.38 7.60 -6.59
CA VAL A 81 -12.37 6.16 -6.91
C VAL A 81 -11.11 5.49 -6.38
N VAL A 82 -11.23 4.23 -5.98
CA VAL A 82 -10.07 3.40 -5.64
C VAL A 82 -9.45 2.88 -6.94
N ARG A 83 -8.17 3.16 -7.17
CA ARG A 83 -7.38 2.61 -8.27
C ARG A 83 -6.37 1.62 -7.71
N THR A 84 -6.43 0.38 -8.18
CA THR A 84 -5.53 -0.69 -7.77
C THR A 84 -4.70 -1.15 -8.96
N VAL A 85 -3.50 -1.63 -8.68
CA VAL A 85 -2.56 -2.23 -9.62
C VAL A 85 -1.93 -3.43 -8.90
N THR A 86 -1.83 -4.57 -9.57
CA THR A 86 -1.27 -5.78 -8.96
C THR A 86 0.05 -6.10 -9.64
N VAL A 87 1.14 -5.86 -8.93
CA VAL A 87 2.50 -6.09 -9.43
C VAL A 87 2.88 -7.55 -9.16
N ARG A 88 2.94 -8.37 -10.21
CA ARG A 88 3.30 -9.79 -10.08
C ARG A 88 4.09 -10.30 -11.28
N LEU A 89 4.97 -11.27 -11.02
CA LEU A 89 5.60 -12.04 -12.09
C LEU A 89 4.57 -12.99 -12.73
N VAL A 90 4.56 -13.00 -14.05
CA VAL A 90 3.88 -13.98 -14.90
C VAL A 90 4.91 -14.65 -15.82
N PRO A 91 4.61 -15.79 -16.47
CA PRO A 91 5.59 -16.55 -17.27
C PRO A 91 6.32 -15.75 -18.35
N TRP A 92 5.74 -14.63 -18.80
CA TRP A 92 6.25 -13.80 -19.89
C TRP A 92 6.87 -12.47 -19.42
N GLY A 93 6.93 -12.20 -18.11
CA GLY A 93 7.47 -10.96 -17.56
C GLY A 93 6.70 -10.42 -16.36
N LEU A 94 6.88 -9.14 -16.05
CA LEU A 94 6.16 -8.44 -14.98
C LEU A 94 4.83 -7.90 -15.51
N LEU A 95 3.73 -8.19 -14.81
CA LEU A 95 2.41 -7.64 -15.10
C LEU A 95 2.07 -6.55 -14.07
N PHE A 96 1.40 -5.50 -14.54
CA PHE A 96 0.87 -4.38 -13.75
C PHE A 96 -0.63 -4.27 -13.99
#